data_AF-A0AAD5S6Y5-F1
#
_entry.id   AF-A0AAD5S6Y5-F1
#
_cell.length_a   1.000
_cell.length_b   1.000
_cell.length_c   1.000
_cell.angle_alpha   90.00
_cell.angle_beta   90.00
_cell.angle_gamma   90.00
#
_symmetry.space_group_name_H-M   'P 1'
#
loop_
_entity.id
_entity.type
_entity.pdbx_description
1 polymer ?
#
loop_
_entity_poly.entity_id
_entity_poly.type
_entity_poly.pdbx_seq_one_letter_code
_entity_poly.pdbx_strand_id
1 'polypeptide(L)'
;RKQRDELIGIVRGCGGFEGVAKDERCEFVESGLKRAVWTLSGLAKVWKPIMPTQTYLRTIGILVDTTLTDVLKEVAKLTAVKGDEAHQLRYLLGVLGKVEGCFEKVSGVGKKKVVEKAPVYLYVKSWEAYVKGMECLEKRPADFLKEVNNSLQELEKKE
;
A
#
# COMPACT_ATOMS: atom_id res chain seq x y z
N ARG A 1 17.08 6.92 -1.04
CA ARG A 1 17.43 5.69 -0.31
C ARG A 1 16.89 5.74 1.12
N LYS A 2 17.32 6.68 1.97
CA LYS A 2 16.82 6.84 3.36
C LYS A 2 15.30 6.67 3.56
N GLN A 3 14.46 7.41 2.83
CA GLN A 3 12.98 7.33 2.97
C GLN A 3 12.42 5.95 2.63
N ARG A 4 12.96 5.32 1.58
CA ARG A 4 12.57 3.97 1.17
C ARG A 4 13.00 2.95 2.23
N ASP A 5 14.23 3.06 2.71
CA ASP A 5 14.79 2.11 3.68
C ASP A 5 14.08 2.24 5.04
N GLU A 6 13.63 3.44 5.41
CA GLU A 6 12.75 3.67 6.57
C GLU A 6 11.38 3.00 6.42
N LEU A 7 10.72 3.16 5.26
CA LEU A 7 9.43 2.52 4.99
C LEU A 7 9.53 0.99 5.01
N ILE A 8 10.57 0.43 4.37
CA ILE A 8 10.85 -1.01 4.41
C ILE A 8 11.12 -1.45 5.86
N GLY A 9 11.87 -0.66 6.63
CA GLY A 9 12.13 -0.92 8.05
C GLY A 9 10.85 -0.98 8.88
N ILE A 10 9.86 -0.10 8.60
CA ILE A 10 8.55 -0.14 9.25
C ILE A 10 7.80 -1.43 8.91
N VAL A 11 7.70 -1.78 7.61
CA VAL A 11 6.97 -2.97 7.16
C VAL A 11 7.59 -4.25 7.72
N ARG A 12 8.92 -4.39 7.64
CA ARG A 12 9.64 -5.55 8.19
C ARG A 12 9.59 -5.59 9.70
N GLY A 13 9.57 -4.43 10.36
CA GLY A 13 9.39 -4.32 11.81
C GLY A 13 8.06 -4.88 12.31
N CYS A 14 7.05 -5.01 11.44
CA CYS A 14 5.80 -5.69 11.77
C CYS A 14 5.99 -7.21 11.97
N GLY A 15 7.08 -7.82 11.50
CA GLY A 15 7.32 -9.25 11.64
C GLY A 15 6.34 -10.12 10.83
N GLY A 16 5.87 -9.63 9.68
CA GLY A 16 4.91 -10.32 8.82
C GLY A 16 3.45 -10.21 9.29
N PHE A 17 2.59 -11.09 8.77
CA PHE A 17 1.14 -11.04 8.96
C PHE A 17 0.57 -12.31 9.63
N GLU A 18 1.43 -13.22 10.09
CA GLU A 18 0.97 -14.45 10.74
C GLU A 18 0.31 -14.13 12.08
N GLY A 19 -0.85 -14.76 12.32
CA GLY A 19 -1.55 -14.69 13.60
C GLY A 19 -2.36 -13.42 13.82
N VAL A 20 -2.64 -12.63 12.77
CA VAL A 20 -3.43 -11.39 12.85
C VAL A 20 -4.88 -11.59 13.26
N ALA A 21 -5.35 -12.84 13.35
CA ALA A 21 -6.62 -13.16 14.01
C ALA A 21 -6.62 -12.85 15.52
N LYS A 22 -5.45 -12.68 16.15
CA LYS A 22 -5.32 -12.24 17.55
C LYS A 22 -5.29 -10.72 17.61
N ASP A 23 -6.09 -10.12 18.49
CA ASP A 23 -6.23 -8.66 18.60
C ASP A 23 -4.89 -7.95 18.82
N GLU A 24 -4.08 -8.39 19.79
CA GLU A 24 -2.74 -7.81 20.05
C GLU A 24 -1.84 -7.82 18.82
N ARG A 25 -1.93 -8.89 18.02
CA ARG A 25 -1.14 -9.04 16.80
C ARG A 25 -1.67 -8.13 15.70
N CYS A 26 -2.99 -8.04 15.55
CA CYS A 26 -3.64 -7.14 14.61
C CYS A 26 -3.28 -5.69 14.91
N GLU A 27 -3.43 -5.25 16.17
CA GLU A 27 -3.11 -3.88 16.63
C GLU A 27 -1.64 -3.52 16.40
N PHE A 28 -0.72 -4.46 16.64
CA PHE A 28 0.70 -4.26 16.40
C PHE A 28 1.00 -4.02 14.91
N VAL A 29 0.48 -4.90 14.03
CA VAL A 29 0.67 -4.76 12.57
C VAL A 29 -0.02 -3.49 12.08
N GLU A 30 -1.23 -3.20 12.54
CA GLU A 30 -1.99 -2.00 12.20
C GLU A 30 -1.21 -0.74 12.53
N SER A 31 -0.60 -0.68 13.72
CA SER A 31 0.21 0.47 14.15
C SER A 31 1.40 0.70 13.23
N GLY A 32 2.07 -0.37 12.80
CA GLY A 32 3.13 -0.31 11.80
C GLY A 32 2.64 0.20 10.44
N LEU A 33 1.53 -0.34 9.93
CA LEU A 33 0.95 0.09 8.65
C LEU A 33 0.49 1.56 8.71
N LYS A 34 -0.16 1.98 9.80
CA LYS A 34 -0.53 3.38 10.04
C LYS A 34 0.70 4.29 10.02
N ARG A 35 1.81 3.85 10.62
CA ARG A 35 3.08 4.61 10.60
C ARG A 35 3.64 4.73 9.18
N ALA A 36 3.60 3.67 8.38
CA ALA A 36 4.03 3.72 6.98
C ALA A 36 3.16 4.71 6.17
N VAL A 37 1.84 4.63 6.30
CA VAL A 37 0.88 5.54 5.65
C VAL A 37 1.09 6.99 6.10
N TRP A 38 1.31 7.21 7.39
CA TRP A 38 1.56 8.53 7.95
C TRP A 38 2.86 9.13 7.39
N THR A 39 3.92 8.31 7.28
CA THR A 39 5.20 8.72 6.72
C THR A 39 5.06 9.11 5.25
N LEU A 40 4.41 8.27 4.44
CA LEU A 40 4.11 8.57 3.02
C LEU A 40 3.27 9.85 2.88
N SER A 41 2.25 10.01 3.71
CA SER A 41 1.38 11.19 3.69
C SER A 41 2.12 12.46 4.12
N GLY A 42 3.05 12.35 5.07
CA GLY A 42 3.93 13.44 5.50
C GLY A 42 4.85 13.89 4.37
N LEU A 43 5.50 12.94 3.69
CA LEU A 43 6.32 13.22 2.50
C LEU A 43 5.49 13.87 1.39
N ALA A 44 4.29 13.35 1.14
CA ALA A 44 3.36 13.91 0.16
C ALA A 44 3.04 15.38 0.45
N LYS A 45 2.72 15.72 1.71
CA LYS A 45 2.45 17.11 2.13
C LYS A 45 3.63 18.04 1.91
N VAL A 46 4.86 17.57 2.15
CA VAL A 46 6.07 18.39 2.01
C VAL A 46 6.49 18.54 0.54
N TRP A 47 6.39 17.47 -0.26
CA TRP A 47 6.90 17.44 -1.63
C TRP A 47 5.94 18.06 -2.64
N LYS A 48 4.63 17.84 -2.47
CA LYS A 48 3.60 18.35 -3.39
C LYS A 48 3.66 19.87 -3.66
N PRO A 49 3.94 20.76 -2.68
CA PRO A 49 4.04 22.21 -2.95
C PRO A 49 5.37 22.65 -3.59
N ILE A 50 6.44 21.86 -3.49
CA ILE A 50 7.79 22.26 -3.95
C ILE A 50 8.24 21.55 -5.23
N MET A 51 7.57 20.46 -5.62
CA MET A 51 7.93 19.67 -6.79
C MET A 51 6.95 19.90 -7.95
N PRO A 52 7.43 19.85 -9.21
CA PRO A 52 6.55 19.73 -10.36
C PRO A 52 5.65 18.50 -10.24
N THR A 53 4.35 18.63 -10.55
CA THR A 53 3.33 17.60 -10.32
C THR A 53 3.73 16.21 -10.82
N GLN A 54 4.28 16.10 -12.04
CA GLN A 54 4.70 14.81 -12.60
C GLN A 54 5.91 14.21 -11.87
N THR A 55 6.85 15.05 -11.44
CA THR A 55 8.01 14.61 -10.67
C THR A 55 7.58 14.12 -9.28
N TYR A 56 6.67 14.87 -8.65
CA TYR A 56 6.05 14.48 -7.38
C TYR A 56 5.34 13.12 -7.48
N LEU A 57 4.39 12.97 -8.41
CA LEU A 57 3.57 11.76 -8.55
C LEU A 57 4.43 10.52 -8.82
N ARG A 58 5.46 10.65 -9.67
CA ARG A 58 6.42 9.57 -9.92
C ARG A 58 7.24 9.22 -8.68
N THR A 59 7.73 10.23 -7.96
CA THR A 59 8.59 10.01 -6.79
C THR A 59 7.83 9.38 -5.63
N ILE A 60 6.63 9.88 -5.31
CA ILE A 60 5.78 9.27 -4.29
C ILE A 60 5.28 7.88 -4.74
N GLY A 61 5.01 7.73 -6.05
CA GLY A 61 4.66 6.45 -6.68
C GLY A 61 5.68 5.36 -6.39
N ILE A 62 6.97 5.63 -6.59
CA ILE A 62 8.05 4.67 -6.31
C ILE A 62 8.06 4.25 -4.83
N LEU A 63 7.84 5.18 -3.89
CA LEU A 63 7.83 4.86 -2.46
C LEU A 63 6.60 4.01 -2.08
N VAL A 64 5.43 4.38 -2.59
CA VAL A 64 4.19 3.62 -2.38
C VAL A 64 4.32 2.23 -2.97
N ASP A 65 4.83 2.12 -4.20
CA ASP A 65 5.04 0.85 -4.90
C ASP A 65 6.01 -0.07 -4.16
N THR A 66 7.12 0.47 -3.66
CA THR A 66 8.07 -0.30 -2.86
C THR A 66 7.42 -0.81 -1.57
N THR A 67 6.69 0.06 -0.87
CA THR A 67 6.03 -0.28 0.40
C THR A 67 4.94 -1.33 0.19
N LEU A 68 4.12 -1.15 -0.84
CA LEU A 68 3.02 -2.05 -1.18
C LEU A 68 3.52 -3.41 -1.63
N THR A 69 4.57 -3.43 -2.46
CA THR A 69 5.21 -4.67 -2.89
C THR A 69 5.79 -5.45 -1.70
N ASP A 70 6.48 -4.78 -0.76
CA ASP A 70 7.03 -5.44 0.43
C ASP A 70 5.91 -6.02 1.30
N VAL A 71 4.81 -5.27 1.50
CA VAL A 71 3.63 -5.80 2.21
C VAL A 71 3.02 -7.00 1.51
N LEU A 72 2.77 -6.92 0.20
CA LEU A 72 2.20 -8.04 -0.57
C LEU A 72 3.11 -9.27 -0.50
N LYS A 73 4.43 -9.10 -0.54
CA LYS A 73 5.40 -10.18 -0.35
C LYS A 73 5.33 -10.78 1.06
N GLU A 74 5.22 -9.97 2.11
CA GLU A 74 5.07 -10.49 3.47
C GLU A 74 3.75 -11.25 3.66
N VAL A 75 2.66 -10.77 3.06
CA VAL A 75 1.36 -11.46 3.10
C VAL A 75 1.39 -12.76 2.28
N ALA A 76 2.08 -12.77 1.15
CA ALA A 76 2.22 -13.97 0.30
C ALA A 76 2.98 -15.12 0.98
N LYS A 77 3.74 -14.85 2.05
CA LYS A 77 4.42 -15.88 2.85
C LYS A 77 3.50 -16.66 3.78
N LEU A 78 2.26 -16.20 3.98
CA LEU A 78 1.29 -16.94 4.78
C LEU A 78 1.01 -18.31 4.15
N THR A 79 0.95 -19.36 4.96
CA THR A 79 0.68 -20.72 4.49
C THR A 79 -0.77 -20.90 4.07
N ALA A 80 -1.70 -20.27 4.79
CA ALA A 80 -3.13 -20.29 4.53
C ALA A 80 -3.78 -19.05 5.16
N VAL A 81 -4.94 -18.65 4.65
CA VAL A 81 -5.77 -17.60 5.27
C VAL A 81 -7.06 -18.24 5.77
N LYS A 82 -7.26 -18.21 7.09
CA LYS A 82 -8.51 -18.67 7.72
C LYS A 82 -9.59 -17.58 7.68
N GLY A 83 -10.84 -17.94 7.92
CA GLY A 83 -11.99 -17.01 7.83
C GLY A 83 -11.82 -15.75 8.67
N ASP A 84 -11.52 -15.89 9.97
CA ASP A 84 -11.34 -14.74 10.87
C ASP A 84 -10.09 -13.91 10.53
N GLU A 85 -9.06 -14.58 10.02
CA GLU A 85 -7.81 -13.95 9.57
C GLU A 85 -8.02 -13.15 8.28
N ALA A 86 -8.89 -13.59 7.38
CA ALA A 86 -9.23 -12.86 6.15
C ALA A 86 -9.85 -11.49 6.45
N HIS A 87 -10.74 -11.42 7.43
CA HIS A 87 -11.36 -10.15 7.83
C HIS A 87 -10.31 -9.17 8.35
N GLN A 88 -9.42 -9.64 9.23
CA GLN A 88 -8.33 -8.83 9.77
C GLN A 88 -7.32 -8.42 8.69
N LEU A 89 -6.96 -9.31 7.77
CA LEU A 89 -6.10 -8.98 6.63
C LEU A 89 -6.73 -7.92 5.74
N ARG A 90 -8.02 -8.03 5.42
CA ARG A 90 -8.73 -7.01 4.62
C ARG A 90 -8.73 -5.66 5.34
N TYR A 91 -8.95 -5.66 6.65
CA TYR A 91 -8.88 -4.44 7.46
C TYR A 91 -7.48 -3.81 7.42
N LEU A 92 -6.43 -4.59 7.70
CA LEU A 92 -5.04 -4.16 7.72
C LEU A 92 -4.59 -3.62 6.36
N LEU A 93 -4.87 -4.36 5.28
CA LEU A 93 -4.56 -3.91 3.92
C LEU A 93 -5.37 -2.68 3.52
N GLY A 94 -6.61 -2.55 4.01
CA GLY A 94 -7.42 -1.34 3.85
C GLY A 94 -6.80 -0.07 4.44
N VAL A 95 -5.95 -0.20 5.49
CA VAL A 95 -5.18 0.93 6.02
C VAL A 95 -4.24 1.49 4.95
N LEU A 96 -3.58 0.62 4.18
CA LEU A 96 -2.67 1.02 3.10
C LEU A 96 -3.40 1.71 1.94
N GLY A 97 -4.67 1.36 1.68
CA GLY A 97 -5.48 2.03 0.64
C GLY A 97 -5.55 3.56 0.80
N LYS A 98 -5.36 4.08 2.02
CA LYS A 98 -5.33 5.53 2.30
C LYS A 98 -4.21 6.29 1.56
N VAL A 99 -3.17 5.58 1.08
CA VAL A 99 -2.10 6.20 0.27
C VAL A 99 -2.61 6.73 -1.08
N GLU A 100 -3.80 6.30 -1.55
CA GLU A 100 -4.45 6.87 -2.74
C GLU A 100 -4.56 8.41 -2.62
N GLY A 101 -4.76 8.95 -1.42
CA GLY A 101 -4.82 10.40 -1.17
C GLY A 101 -3.52 11.15 -1.47
N CYS A 102 -2.41 10.46 -1.67
CA CYS A 102 -1.17 11.08 -2.14
C CYS A 102 -1.25 11.45 -3.65
N PHE A 103 -2.12 10.81 -4.41
CA PHE A 103 -2.17 10.93 -5.87
C PHE A 103 -3.23 11.93 -6.29
N GLU A 104 -2.93 13.22 -6.12
CA GLU A 104 -3.80 14.29 -6.58
C GLU A 104 -2.99 15.36 -7.32
N LYS A 105 -3.58 15.89 -8.39
CA LYS A 105 -3.09 17.07 -9.10
C LYS A 105 -3.81 18.28 -8.54
N VAL A 106 -3.04 19.27 -8.09
CA VAL A 106 -3.58 20.55 -7.64
C VAL A 106 -3.29 21.58 -8.71
N SER A 107 -4.32 22.25 -9.19
CA SER A 107 -4.22 23.39 -10.11
C SER A 107 -4.98 24.58 -9.56
N GLY A 108 -4.56 25.79 -9.93
CA GLY A 108 -5.14 27.03 -9.42
C GLY A 108 -4.74 27.38 -7.98
N VAL A 109 -5.17 28.56 -7.52
CA VAL A 109 -4.82 29.13 -6.20
C VAL A 109 -6.09 29.67 -5.53
N GLY A 110 -6.18 29.55 -4.21
CA GLY A 110 -7.28 30.09 -3.41
C GLY A 110 -8.64 29.51 -3.79
N LYS A 111 -9.63 30.37 -4.05
CA LYS A 111 -11.01 29.98 -4.41
C LYS A 111 -11.12 29.24 -5.77
N LYS A 112 -10.06 29.24 -6.59
CA LYS A 112 -9.98 28.52 -7.88
C LYS A 112 -9.16 27.23 -7.80
N LYS A 113 -8.82 26.77 -6.59
CA LYS A 113 -8.08 25.51 -6.40
C LYS A 113 -8.94 24.33 -6.84
N VAL A 114 -8.47 23.61 -7.86
CA VAL A 114 -9.04 22.36 -8.32
C VAL A 114 -8.12 21.22 -7.86
N VAL A 115 -8.71 20.19 -7.27
CA VAL A 115 -8.01 18.97 -6.86
C VAL A 115 -8.58 17.82 -7.69
N GLU A 116 -7.76 17.28 -8.58
CA GLU A 116 -8.11 16.14 -9.44
C GLU A 116 -7.36 14.90 -8.95
N LYS A 117 -8.05 13.76 -8.82
CA LYS A 117 -7.38 12.50 -8.50
C LYS A 117 -6.54 12.02 -9.68
N ALA A 118 -5.28 11.73 -9.43
CA ALA A 118 -4.42 11.07 -10.40
C ALA A 118 -4.62 9.54 -10.31
N PRO A 119 -4.70 8.82 -11.43
CA PRO A 119 -4.81 7.38 -11.42
C PRO A 119 -3.54 6.74 -10.82
N VAL A 120 -3.68 6.05 -9.69
CA VAL A 120 -2.56 5.48 -8.92
C VAL A 120 -1.80 4.43 -9.73
N TYR A 121 -2.51 3.61 -10.51
CA TYR A 121 -1.93 2.54 -11.34
C TYR A 121 -0.90 3.05 -12.37
N LEU A 122 -0.90 4.35 -12.73
CA LEU A 122 0.12 4.93 -13.60
C LEU A 122 1.48 5.12 -12.90
N TYR A 123 1.51 5.15 -11.58
CA TYR A 123 2.70 5.46 -10.78
C TYR A 123 3.11 4.35 -9.83
N VAL A 124 2.22 3.40 -9.56
CA VAL A 124 2.40 2.29 -8.63
C VAL A 124 2.10 0.99 -9.36
N LYS A 125 3.16 0.26 -9.76
CA LYS A 125 3.05 -0.98 -10.55
C LYS A 125 2.23 -2.06 -9.82
N SER A 126 2.45 -2.18 -8.51
CA SER A 126 1.78 -3.13 -7.63
C SER A 126 0.33 -2.78 -7.28
N TRP A 127 -0.19 -1.64 -7.76
CA TRP A 127 -1.54 -1.19 -7.39
C TRP A 127 -2.64 -2.14 -7.85
N GLU A 128 -2.55 -2.64 -9.08
CA GLU A 128 -3.55 -3.59 -9.60
C GLU A 128 -3.54 -4.90 -8.82
N ALA A 129 -2.35 -5.41 -8.46
CA ALA A 129 -2.20 -6.60 -7.64
C ALA A 129 -2.85 -6.41 -6.26
N TYR A 130 -2.66 -5.24 -5.65
CA TYR A 130 -3.30 -4.88 -4.39
C TYR A 130 -4.83 -4.81 -4.52
N VAL A 131 -5.36 -4.15 -5.54
CA VAL A 131 -6.81 -4.03 -5.76
C VAL A 131 -7.45 -5.40 -5.98
N LYS A 132 -6.84 -6.25 -6.83
CA LYS A 132 -7.29 -7.63 -7.04
C LYS A 132 -7.23 -8.45 -5.75
N GLY A 133 -6.16 -8.29 -4.96
CA GLY A 133 -6.03 -8.93 -3.65
C GLY A 133 -7.12 -8.52 -2.66
N MET A 134 -7.45 -7.23 -2.59
CA MET A 134 -8.53 -6.70 -1.76
C MET A 134 -9.91 -7.23 -2.18
N GLU A 135 -10.18 -7.25 -3.49
CA GLU A 135 -11.41 -7.84 -4.03
C GLU A 135 -11.49 -9.34 -3.76
N CYS A 136 -10.37 -10.05 -3.88
CA CYS A 136 -10.28 -11.47 -3.60
C CYS A 136 -10.52 -11.77 -2.11
N LEU A 137 -9.95 -10.99 -1.18
CA LEU A 137 -10.26 -11.11 0.25
C LEU A 137 -11.73 -10.88 0.58
N GLU A 138 -12.44 -10.06 -0.20
CA GLU A 138 -13.86 -9.80 0.03
C GLU A 138 -14.75 -10.92 -0.51
N LYS A 139 -14.45 -11.43 -1.71
CA LYS A 139 -15.34 -12.36 -2.42
C LYS A 139 -14.94 -13.82 -2.24
N ARG A 140 -13.63 -14.10 -2.21
CA ARG A 140 -13.04 -15.45 -2.25
C ARG A 140 -11.75 -15.52 -1.40
N PRO A 141 -11.82 -15.38 -0.06
CA PRO A 141 -10.63 -15.36 0.79
C PRO A 141 -9.68 -16.55 0.62
N ALA A 142 -10.20 -17.74 0.31
CA ALA A 142 -9.41 -18.95 0.08
C ALA A 142 -8.47 -18.82 -1.14
N ASP A 143 -8.83 -18.02 -2.14
CA ASP A 143 -8.05 -17.80 -3.35
C ASP A 143 -7.04 -16.65 -3.19
N PHE A 144 -7.07 -15.91 -2.08
CA PHE A 144 -6.32 -14.67 -1.91
C PHE A 144 -4.82 -14.85 -2.10
N LEU A 145 -4.21 -15.83 -1.42
CA LEU A 145 -2.77 -16.07 -1.53
C LEU A 145 -2.37 -16.48 -2.95
N LYS A 146 -3.22 -17.22 -3.65
CA LYS A 146 -3.00 -17.59 -5.06
C LYS A 146 -3.05 -16.35 -5.96
N GLU A 147 -4.05 -15.49 -5.76
CA GLU A 147 -4.21 -14.24 -6.53
C GLU A 147 -3.01 -13.29 -6.35
N VAL A 148 -2.58 -13.09 -5.10
CA VAL A 148 -1.44 -12.22 -4.77
C VAL A 148 -0.15 -12.80 -5.34
N ASN A 149 0.12 -14.10 -5.17
CA ASN A 149 1.33 -14.73 -5.71
C ASN A 149 1.37 -14.66 -7.24
N ASN A 150 0.27 -14.94 -7.92
CA ASN A 150 0.19 -14.83 -9.38
C ASN A 150 0.46 -13.38 -9.83
N SER A 151 -0.16 -12.41 -9.17
CA SER A 151 0.03 -11.00 -9.50
C SER A 151 1.47 -10.54 -9.26
N LEU A 152 2.12 -11.00 -8.19
CA LEU A 152 3.55 -10.70 -7.93
C LEU A 152 4.45 -11.32 -9.01
N GLN A 153 4.20 -12.56 -9.43
CA GLN A 153 4.96 -13.19 -10.51
C GLN A 153 4.78 -12.49 -11.87
N GLU A 154 3.57 -11.97 -12.15
CA GLU A 154 3.33 -11.17 -13.35
C GLU A 154 4.08 -9.85 -13.33
N LEU A 155 4.25 -9.23 -12.15
CA LEU A 155 5.05 -8.01 -12.00
C LEU A 155 6.53 -8.27 -12.24
N GLU A 156 7.07 -9.37 -11.72
CA GLU A 156 8.48 -9.75 -11.91
C GLU A 156 8.83 -10.07 -13.37
N LYS A 157 7.87 -10.58 -14.16
CA LYS A 157 8.06 -10.83 -15.60
C LYS A 157 8.06 -9.56 -16.46
N LYS A 158 7.58 -8.43 -15.92
CA LYS A 158 7.47 -7.14 -16.63
C LYS A 158 8.64 -6.19 -16.33
N GLU A 159 9.57 -6.58 -15.45
CA GLU A 159 10.81 -5.85 -15.13
C GLU A 159 11.99 -6.32 -15.98
#